data_AF-A0A921B848-F1
#
_entry.id   AF-A0A921B848-F1
#
_cell.length_a   1.000
_cell.length_b   1.000
_cell.length_c   1.000
_cell.angle_alpha   90.00
_cell.angle_beta   90.00
_cell.angle_gamma   90.00
#
_symmetry.space_group_name_H-M   'P 1'
#
loop_
_entity.id
_entity.type
_entity.pdbx_description
1 polymer ?
#
loop_
_entity_poly.entity_id
_entity_poly.type
_entity_poly.pdbx_seq_one_letter_code
_entity_poly.pdbx_strand_id
1 'polypeptide(L)'
;MILNQEQLSFFKVNGYIILPKILDPDLCEKARDLLWSSLPKETNIKREDPSTHVGPFIENDLEEDVTNLRQGYKWQLRSIGTDQLMIDLVYSEALQQIAEELLGKDTLVKPKVGGKTMGQHGAAWPGGPVDPALDNEGARGIYATLPYGDKEKEPDFCHSDGHPFNLSLVGLIDDVLPNGGAFKVWPGSHKRLYPTFQMQYDQPRIAYYEHLPSYKGIIQSEAYEEEIKKVMEDTKPVDCCGSEGDVVLWHHRLAHMAGHKLFQQNETCSSGRLYKKRLR
;
A
#
# COMPACT_ATOMS: atom_id res chain seq x y z
N MET A 1 -3.34 12.20 -18.86
CA MET A 1 -1.92 12.08 -19.25
C MET A 1 -1.78 10.82 -20.09
N ILE A 2 -0.89 10.83 -21.08
CA ILE A 2 -0.58 9.68 -21.95
C ILE A 2 0.82 9.16 -21.61
N LEU A 3 0.97 7.85 -21.40
CA LEU A 3 2.25 7.18 -21.24
C LEU A 3 2.96 7.09 -22.59
N ASN A 4 4.23 7.48 -22.62
CA ASN A 4 5.04 7.32 -23.83
C ASN A 4 5.53 5.86 -23.99
N GLN A 5 6.07 5.54 -25.17
CA GLN A 5 6.52 4.18 -25.50
C GLN A 5 7.65 3.67 -24.58
N GLU A 6 8.51 4.55 -24.07
CA GLU A 6 9.57 4.20 -23.12
C GLU A 6 8.97 3.80 -21.76
N GLN A 7 8.04 4.61 -21.24
CA GLN A 7 7.30 4.35 -20.00
C GLN A 7 6.51 3.03 -20.06
N LEU A 8 5.80 2.78 -21.17
CA LEU A 8 5.10 1.51 -21.40
C LEU A 8 6.05 0.31 -21.48
N SER A 9 7.21 0.48 -22.10
CA SER A 9 8.24 -0.58 -22.20
C SER A 9 8.89 -0.86 -20.85
N PHE A 10 9.20 0.19 -20.08
CA PHE A 10 9.69 0.11 -18.71
C PHE A 10 8.71 -0.64 -17.81
N PHE A 11 7.41 -0.27 -17.85
CA PHE A 11 6.39 -0.95 -17.05
C PHE A 11 6.26 -2.44 -17.41
N LYS A 12 6.29 -2.80 -18.70
CA LYS A 12 6.26 -4.21 -19.13
C LYS A 12 7.48 -5.00 -18.65
N VAL A 13 8.67 -4.41 -18.72
CA VAL A 13 9.93 -5.07 -18.32
C VAL A 13 10.05 -5.18 -16.81
N ASN A 14 9.73 -4.13 -16.05
CA ASN A 14 10.00 -4.01 -14.62
C ASN A 14 8.77 -4.23 -13.72
N GLY A 15 7.57 -4.19 -14.28
CA GLY A 15 6.30 -4.41 -13.58
C GLY A 15 5.85 -3.25 -12.68
N TYR A 16 6.57 -2.13 -12.69
CA TYR A 16 6.18 -0.88 -12.04
C TYR A 16 6.56 0.33 -12.89
N ILE A 17 6.02 1.50 -12.54
CA ILE A 17 6.47 2.80 -13.01
C ILE A 17 6.20 3.86 -11.93
N ILE A 18 7.11 4.83 -11.79
CA ILE A 18 6.92 6.02 -10.96
C ILE A 18 6.59 7.19 -11.90
N LEU A 19 5.51 7.91 -11.61
CA LEU A 19 5.02 9.05 -12.37
C LEU A 19 4.99 10.28 -11.45
N PRO A 20 5.73 11.35 -11.76
CA PRO A 20 5.83 12.50 -10.87
C PRO A 20 4.58 13.38 -10.92
N LYS A 21 4.21 13.97 -9.78
CA LYS A 21 3.20 15.04 -9.65
C LYS A 21 1.88 14.77 -10.40
N ILE A 22 1.31 13.57 -10.19
CA ILE A 22 0.03 13.12 -10.78
C ILE A 22 -1.16 13.40 -9.86
N LEU A 23 -0.97 13.38 -8.54
CA LEU A 23 -2.03 13.71 -7.60
C LEU A 23 -2.21 15.22 -7.48
N ASP A 24 -3.43 15.60 -7.11
CA ASP A 24 -3.78 16.97 -6.76
C ASP A 24 -3.20 17.34 -5.38
N PRO A 25 -2.39 18.41 -5.25
CA PRO A 25 -1.71 18.77 -4.00
C PRO A 25 -2.68 19.23 -2.91
N ASP A 26 -3.75 19.95 -3.27
CA ASP A 26 -4.78 20.41 -2.33
C ASP A 26 -5.57 19.21 -1.76
N LEU A 27 -5.67 18.10 -2.49
CA LEU A 27 -6.25 16.85 -1.99
C LEU A 27 -5.22 16.03 -1.18
N CYS A 28 -3.93 16.04 -1.55
CA CYS A 28 -2.86 15.46 -0.73
C CYS A 28 -2.79 16.10 0.66
N GLU A 29 -2.82 17.43 0.75
CA GLU A 29 -2.80 18.16 2.03
C GLU A 29 -3.97 17.75 2.92
N LYS A 30 -5.20 17.79 2.39
CA LYS A 30 -6.39 17.39 3.15
C LYS A 30 -6.37 15.91 3.54
N ALA A 31 -5.76 15.03 2.73
CA ALA A 31 -5.55 13.63 3.10
C ALA A 31 -4.54 13.50 4.26
N ARG A 32 -3.47 14.32 4.32
CA ARG A 32 -2.58 14.40 5.49
C ARG A 32 -3.31 14.90 6.72
N ASP A 33 -4.16 15.92 6.57
CA ASP A 33 -4.96 16.46 7.68
C ASP A 33 -5.89 15.40 8.27
N LEU A 34 -6.52 14.55 7.44
CA LEU A 34 -7.33 13.42 7.89
C LEU A 34 -6.49 12.37 8.63
N LEU A 35 -5.27 12.06 8.17
CA LEU A 35 -4.35 11.18 8.88
C LEU A 35 -4.04 11.76 10.26
N TRP A 36 -3.54 12.99 10.34
CA TRP A 36 -3.18 13.65 11.60
C TRP A 36 -4.37 13.78 12.56
N SER A 37 -5.57 14.03 12.04
CA SER A 37 -6.81 14.11 12.82
C SER A 37 -7.30 12.75 13.35
N SER A 38 -6.68 11.64 12.92
CA SER A 38 -6.99 10.29 13.42
C SER A 38 -6.31 9.94 14.74
N LEU A 39 -5.39 10.78 15.23
CA LEU A 39 -4.77 10.62 16.54
C LEU A 39 -5.74 11.02 17.67
N PRO A 40 -5.65 10.40 18.87
CA PRO A 40 -6.40 10.83 20.03
C PRO A 40 -5.97 12.23 20.48
N LYS A 41 -6.86 12.99 21.12
CA LYS A 41 -6.58 14.37 21.57
C LYS A 41 -5.36 14.49 22.48
N GLU A 42 -5.19 13.51 23.35
CA GLU A 42 -4.08 13.43 24.32
C GLU A 42 -2.83 12.70 23.76
N THR A 43 -2.73 12.56 22.43
CA THR A 43 -1.57 11.95 21.77
C THR A 43 -0.27 12.66 22.13
N ASN A 44 0.83 11.92 22.27
CA ASN A 44 2.16 12.53 22.39
C ASN A 44 2.77 12.89 21.02
N ILE A 45 2.25 12.35 19.92
CA ILE A 45 2.77 12.57 18.56
C ILE A 45 2.19 13.88 18.01
N LYS A 46 3.04 14.91 17.89
CA LYS A 46 2.62 16.26 17.47
C LYS A 46 3.10 16.53 16.04
N ARG A 47 2.18 16.86 15.12
CA ARG A 47 2.46 17.11 13.69
C ARG A 47 3.69 18.00 13.46
N GLU A 48 3.75 19.13 14.17
CA GLU A 48 4.79 20.16 14.02
C GLU A 48 6.11 19.84 14.76
N ASP A 49 6.21 18.71 15.47
CA ASP A 49 7.42 18.31 16.20
C ASP A 49 7.88 16.89 15.79
N PRO A 50 8.78 16.79 14.78
CA PRO A 50 9.35 15.52 14.34
C PRO A 50 10.07 14.69 15.41
N SER A 51 10.48 15.29 16.54
CA SER A 51 11.10 14.53 17.62
C SER A 51 10.11 13.58 18.32
N THR A 52 8.82 13.92 18.27
CA THR A 52 7.73 13.11 18.86
C THR A 52 7.26 11.97 17.96
N HIS A 53 7.78 11.85 16.74
CA HIS A 53 7.27 10.91 15.73
C HIS A 53 7.87 9.50 15.85
N VAL A 54 9.00 9.35 16.55
CA VAL A 54 9.71 8.07 16.68
C VAL A 54 8.81 7.02 17.34
N GLY A 55 8.65 5.88 16.67
CA GLY A 55 7.83 4.78 17.16
C GLY A 55 8.55 3.84 18.14
N PRO A 56 7.85 2.84 18.68
CA PRO A 56 6.48 2.45 18.34
C PRO A 56 5.42 3.37 18.99
N PHE A 57 4.17 3.27 18.52
CA PHE A 57 3.00 3.80 19.21
C PHE A 57 2.93 3.27 20.66
N ILE A 58 2.68 4.18 21.60
CA ILE A 58 2.48 3.88 23.03
C ILE A 58 1.00 3.61 23.32
N GLU A 59 0.69 3.06 24.51
CA GLU A 59 -0.67 2.61 24.90
C GLU A 59 -1.78 3.64 24.61
N ASN A 60 -1.57 4.92 24.96
CA ASN A 60 -2.54 5.99 24.72
C ASN A 60 -2.84 6.26 23.24
N ASP A 61 -1.92 5.89 22.33
CA ASP A 61 -2.02 6.12 20.89
C ASP A 61 -2.42 4.86 20.10
N LEU A 62 -2.49 3.69 20.75
CA LEU A 62 -2.89 2.44 20.09
C LEU A 62 -4.33 2.50 19.57
N GLU A 63 -4.58 1.71 18.52
CA GLU A 63 -5.92 1.45 17.98
C GLU A 63 -5.93 0.07 17.34
N GLU A 64 -6.92 -0.73 17.71
CA GLU A 64 -7.07 -2.12 17.25
C GLU A 64 -8.13 -2.25 16.15
N ASP A 65 -8.97 -1.23 15.92
CA ASP A 65 -9.87 -1.19 14.77
C ASP A 65 -9.06 -1.37 13.47
N VAL A 66 -9.34 -2.46 12.74
CA VAL A 66 -8.69 -2.77 11.46
C VAL A 66 -8.91 -1.69 10.39
N THR A 67 -9.86 -0.77 10.60
CA THR A 67 -10.09 0.40 9.74
C THR A 67 -9.35 1.67 10.18
N ASN A 68 -8.74 1.71 11.38
CA ASN A 68 -7.96 2.84 11.90
C ASN A 68 -6.68 2.40 12.67
N LEU A 69 -6.12 1.25 12.30
CA LEU A 69 -5.10 0.54 13.08
C LEU A 69 -3.85 1.41 13.39
N ARG A 70 -3.49 1.49 14.68
CA ARG A 70 -2.23 2.07 15.16
C ARG A 70 -1.55 1.06 16.09
N GLN A 71 -0.51 0.40 15.58
CA GLN A 71 0.15 -0.71 16.29
C GLN A 71 1.62 -0.82 15.91
N GLY A 72 2.51 -0.84 16.91
CA GLY A 72 3.96 -0.86 16.68
C GLY A 72 4.37 0.40 15.90
N TYR A 73 4.95 0.22 14.71
CA TYR A 73 5.31 1.35 13.83
C TYR A 73 4.26 1.64 12.75
N LYS A 74 3.14 0.91 12.70
CA LYS A 74 2.15 0.96 11.61
C LYS A 74 0.99 1.89 11.96
N TRP A 75 0.67 2.81 11.06
CA TRP A 75 -0.50 3.71 11.14
C TRP A 75 -1.34 3.52 9.86
N GLN A 76 -2.60 3.09 9.98
CA GLN A 76 -3.42 2.69 8.84
C GLN A 76 -4.84 3.26 8.96
N LEU A 77 -5.09 4.37 8.28
CA LEU A 77 -6.40 5.01 8.22
C LEU A 77 -7.17 4.54 6.97
N ARG A 78 -7.96 3.48 7.12
CA ARG A 78 -8.79 2.87 6.07
C ARG A 78 -10.24 3.34 6.05
N SER A 79 -10.75 3.79 7.19
CA SER A 79 -12.14 4.21 7.39
C SER A 79 -12.59 5.30 6.41
N ILE A 80 -11.70 6.21 6.03
CA ILE A 80 -11.93 7.27 5.03
C ILE A 80 -11.86 6.77 3.56
N GLY A 81 -11.61 5.49 3.31
CA GLY A 81 -11.26 4.99 1.98
C GLY A 81 -12.35 5.18 0.92
N THR A 82 -13.61 5.26 1.33
CA THR A 82 -14.76 5.54 0.45
C THR A 82 -15.26 6.98 0.53
N ASP A 83 -14.53 7.88 1.19
CA ASP A 83 -14.86 9.31 1.20
C ASP A 83 -14.63 9.93 -0.18
N GLN A 84 -15.40 10.98 -0.49
CA GLN A 84 -15.35 11.70 -1.77
C GLN A 84 -13.91 12.18 -2.07
N LEU A 85 -13.27 12.85 -1.12
CA LEU A 85 -11.88 13.32 -1.18
C LEU A 85 -10.91 12.20 -1.58
N MET A 86 -11.02 11.04 -0.92
CA MET A 86 -10.15 9.88 -1.15
C MET A 86 -10.45 9.15 -2.45
N ILE A 87 -11.64 9.36 -3.02
CA ILE A 87 -12.01 8.88 -4.35
C ILE A 87 -11.46 9.82 -5.42
N ASP A 88 -11.66 11.13 -5.29
CA ASP A 88 -11.20 12.14 -6.25
C ASP A 88 -9.68 12.11 -6.40
N LEU A 89 -8.96 11.96 -5.28
CA LEU A 89 -7.50 11.93 -5.22
C LEU A 89 -6.88 10.76 -6.02
N VAL A 90 -7.44 9.55 -5.91
CA VAL A 90 -6.84 8.33 -6.52
C VAL A 90 -7.64 7.75 -7.69
N TYR A 91 -8.71 8.44 -8.11
CA TYR A 91 -9.50 8.10 -9.29
C TYR A 91 -9.72 9.35 -10.17
N SER A 92 -8.75 10.28 -10.14
CA SER A 92 -8.71 11.45 -11.01
C SER A 92 -8.72 11.07 -12.50
N GLU A 93 -9.12 12.00 -13.37
CA GLU A 93 -9.16 11.75 -14.82
C GLU A 93 -7.78 11.33 -15.37
N ALA A 94 -6.70 11.94 -14.86
CA ALA A 94 -5.34 11.57 -15.24
C ALA A 94 -5.01 10.11 -14.90
N LEU A 95 -5.34 9.66 -13.68
CA LEU A 95 -5.13 8.28 -13.25
C LEU A 95 -6.02 7.28 -14.00
N GLN A 96 -7.26 7.67 -14.33
CA GLN A 96 -8.14 6.85 -15.18
C GLN A 96 -7.52 6.65 -16.57
N GLN A 97 -7.09 7.71 -17.25
CA GLN A 97 -6.44 7.62 -18.57
C GLN A 97 -5.20 6.72 -18.54
N ILE A 98 -4.29 6.93 -17.58
CA ILE A 98 -3.07 6.10 -17.43
C ILE A 98 -3.42 4.62 -17.20
N ALA A 99 -4.43 4.33 -16.38
CA ALA A 99 -4.85 2.96 -16.11
C ALA A 99 -5.50 2.27 -17.33
N GLU A 100 -6.28 3.00 -18.12
CA GLU A 100 -6.89 2.49 -19.35
C GLU A 100 -5.87 2.22 -20.47
N GLU A 101 -4.75 2.94 -20.51
CA GLU A 101 -3.65 2.63 -21.44
C GLU A 101 -2.94 1.32 -21.10
N LEU A 102 -2.89 0.95 -19.81
CA LEU A 102 -2.27 -0.29 -19.33
C LEU A 102 -3.21 -1.49 -19.41
N LEU A 103 -4.53 -1.29 -19.29
CA LEU A 103 -5.53 -2.36 -19.16
C LEU A 103 -6.57 -2.44 -20.29
N GLY A 104 -6.69 -1.40 -21.09
CA GLY A 104 -7.75 -1.22 -22.08
C GLY A 104 -8.82 -0.22 -21.61
N LYS A 105 -9.41 0.48 -22.59
CA LYS A 105 -10.50 1.44 -22.39
C LYS A 105 -11.75 0.80 -21.80
N ASP A 106 -12.47 1.54 -20.96
CA ASP A 106 -13.74 1.16 -20.33
C ASP A 106 -13.64 -0.10 -19.42
N THR A 107 -12.42 -0.47 -19.00
CA THR A 107 -12.17 -1.63 -18.12
C THR A 107 -12.23 -1.31 -16.63
N LEU A 108 -12.19 -0.03 -16.25
CA LEU A 108 -12.02 0.40 -14.86
C LEU A 108 -13.30 0.21 -14.03
N VAL A 109 -13.15 -0.37 -12.83
CA VAL A 109 -14.27 -0.49 -11.88
C VAL A 109 -14.41 0.81 -11.10
N LYS A 110 -15.45 1.60 -11.39
CA LYS A 110 -15.71 2.88 -10.69
C LYS A 110 -15.81 2.69 -9.17
N PRO A 111 -15.16 3.54 -8.34
CA PRO A 111 -15.32 3.51 -6.89
C PRO A 111 -16.68 4.07 -6.47
N LYS A 112 -17.09 3.78 -5.23
CA LYS A 112 -18.38 4.20 -4.68
C LYS A 112 -18.17 5.03 -3.43
N VAL A 113 -18.68 6.26 -3.47
CA VAL A 113 -18.66 7.20 -2.34
C VAL A 113 -19.58 6.68 -1.24
N GLY A 114 -19.10 6.66 0.00
CA GLY A 114 -19.83 6.03 1.11
C GLY A 114 -20.07 4.53 0.94
N GLY A 115 -19.31 3.86 0.06
CA GLY A 115 -19.31 2.40 -0.05
C GLY A 115 -18.59 1.71 1.11
N LYS A 116 -18.46 0.39 1.01
CA LYS A 116 -17.70 -0.44 1.95
C LYS A 116 -16.19 -0.18 1.86
N THR A 117 -15.51 -0.11 3.01
CA THR A 117 -14.05 0.06 3.12
C THR A 117 -13.33 -1.25 3.41
N MET A 118 -12.02 -1.28 3.14
CA MET A 118 -11.17 -2.42 3.48
C MET A 118 -11.13 -2.65 5.01
N GLY A 119 -11.50 -3.87 5.43
CA GLY A 119 -11.51 -4.29 6.83
C GLY A 119 -12.91 -4.43 7.45
N GLN A 120 -13.98 -3.96 6.79
CA GLN A 120 -15.34 -4.04 7.34
C GLN A 120 -16.02 -5.41 7.17
N HIS A 121 -15.77 -6.12 6.06
CA HIS A 121 -16.58 -7.28 5.65
C HIS A 121 -15.79 -8.33 4.86
N GLY A 122 -16.13 -9.62 5.08
CA GLY A 122 -15.45 -10.80 4.54
C GLY A 122 -14.93 -11.73 5.65
N ALA A 123 -14.16 -12.76 5.30
CA ALA A 123 -13.52 -13.64 6.28
C ALA A 123 -12.37 -12.90 6.98
N ALA A 124 -12.61 -12.49 8.23
CA ALA A 124 -11.59 -11.87 9.06
C ALA A 124 -10.57 -12.92 9.51
N TRP A 125 -9.29 -12.59 9.37
CA TRP A 125 -8.29 -13.10 10.27
C TRP A 125 -8.53 -12.41 11.62
N PRO A 126 -8.59 -13.11 12.77
CA PRO A 126 -8.54 -12.42 14.06
C PRO A 126 -7.30 -11.53 14.11
N GLY A 127 -7.52 -10.23 14.35
CA GLY A 127 -6.49 -9.19 14.39
C GLY A 127 -5.86 -8.82 13.03
N GLY A 128 -6.38 -9.28 11.89
CA GLY A 128 -5.85 -8.97 10.57
C GLY A 128 -6.88 -8.32 9.64
N PRO A 129 -6.45 -7.59 8.60
CA PRO A 129 -7.38 -7.04 7.62
C PRO A 129 -8.18 -8.18 6.98
N VAL A 130 -9.50 -8.00 6.98
CA VAL A 130 -10.45 -8.88 6.33
C VAL A 130 -10.14 -8.98 4.83
N ASP A 131 -10.36 -10.16 4.22
CA ASP A 131 -10.07 -10.40 2.80
C ASP A 131 -10.69 -9.29 1.90
N PRO A 132 -9.87 -8.37 1.36
CA PRO A 132 -10.34 -7.27 0.53
C PRO A 132 -10.79 -7.74 -0.86
N ALA A 133 -10.81 -9.06 -1.15
CA ALA A 133 -11.34 -9.67 -2.38
C ALA A 133 -12.75 -9.21 -2.73
N LEU A 134 -13.65 -9.16 -1.74
CA LEU A 134 -15.09 -9.11 -2.01
C LEU A 134 -15.71 -7.73 -1.83
N ASP A 135 -15.21 -6.93 -0.87
CA ASP A 135 -16.00 -5.81 -0.33
C ASP A 135 -15.29 -4.45 -0.24
N ASN A 136 -14.08 -4.26 -0.78
CA ASN A 136 -13.49 -2.92 -0.84
C ASN A 136 -13.96 -2.13 -2.09
N GLU A 137 -14.98 -1.28 -1.91
CA GLU A 137 -15.45 -0.34 -2.94
C GLU A 137 -14.58 0.94 -3.00
N GLY A 138 -13.75 1.15 -1.97
CA GLY A 138 -12.92 2.33 -1.71
C GLY A 138 -11.42 2.18 -1.92
N ALA A 139 -10.69 3.21 -1.49
CA ALA A 139 -9.26 3.14 -1.24
C ALA A 139 -9.06 2.15 -0.09
N ARG A 140 -7.95 1.41 -0.10
CA ARG A 140 -7.54 0.64 1.07
C ARG A 140 -7.25 1.58 2.26
N GLY A 141 -6.95 2.85 2.01
CA GLY A 141 -6.69 3.88 3.02
C GLY A 141 -5.34 4.59 2.85
N ILE A 142 -4.98 5.39 3.85
CA ILE A 142 -3.66 5.96 4.05
C ILE A 142 -2.87 5.02 4.97
N TYR A 143 -1.64 4.68 4.58
CA TYR A 143 -0.74 3.80 5.33
C TYR A 143 0.57 4.54 5.59
N ALA A 144 0.89 4.85 6.84
CA ALA A 144 2.14 5.44 7.25
C ALA A 144 2.94 4.51 8.18
N THR A 145 4.26 4.75 8.22
CA THR A 145 5.21 4.06 9.09
C THR A 145 5.94 5.11 9.94
N LEU A 146 5.89 4.97 11.27
CA LEU A 146 6.66 5.80 12.20
C LEU A 146 8.17 5.55 12.03
N PRO A 147 9.04 6.57 12.18
CA PRO A 147 10.49 6.38 12.27
C PRO A 147 10.90 5.32 13.29
N TYR A 148 11.91 4.52 12.93
CA TYR A 148 12.38 3.41 13.76
C TYR A 148 13.26 3.84 14.94
N GLY A 149 13.83 5.05 14.89
CA GLY A 149 14.81 5.51 15.87
C GLY A 149 16.02 4.58 15.89
N ASP A 150 16.36 4.07 17.07
CA ASP A 150 17.51 3.17 17.26
C ASP A 150 17.18 1.68 17.05
N LYS A 151 15.97 1.35 16.58
CA LYS A 151 15.62 -0.04 16.24
C LYS A 151 16.48 -0.51 15.06
N GLU A 152 17.15 -1.65 15.25
CA GLU A 152 17.92 -2.33 14.20
C GLU A 152 17.08 -2.61 12.94
N LYS A 153 17.70 -2.41 11.77
CA LYS A 153 17.06 -2.67 10.48
C LYS A 153 16.87 -4.18 10.27
N GLU A 154 15.63 -4.63 10.40
CA GLU A 154 15.20 -5.96 9.92
C GLU A 154 15.51 -6.15 8.41
N PRO A 155 15.80 -7.38 7.95
CA PRO A 155 15.94 -7.67 6.53
C PRO A 155 14.70 -7.24 5.73
N ASP A 156 14.92 -6.75 4.50
CA ASP A 156 13.82 -6.48 3.57
C ASP A 156 13.14 -7.82 3.20
N PHE A 157 11.84 -7.96 3.47
CA PHE A 157 11.06 -9.19 3.23
C PHE A 157 9.86 -8.87 2.33
N CYS A 158 9.93 -9.32 1.07
CA CYS A 158 8.94 -8.99 0.05
C CYS A 158 7.80 -10.02 -0.02
N HIS A 159 6.68 -9.60 -0.59
CA HIS A 159 5.52 -10.46 -0.87
C HIS A 159 4.84 -10.03 -2.16
N SER A 160 3.97 -10.90 -2.68
CA SER A 160 2.97 -10.52 -3.68
C SER A 160 1.63 -10.24 -3.02
N ASP A 161 0.79 -9.43 -3.65
CA ASP A 161 -0.51 -9.09 -3.09
C ASP A 161 -1.45 -10.32 -3.16
N GLY A 162 -2.00 -10.73 -2.02
CA GLY A 162 -2.85 -11.91 -1.88
C GLY A 162 -4.24 -11.82 -2.49
N HIS A 163 -4.52 -10.82 -3.33
CA HIS A 163 -5.87 -10.35 -3.62
C HIS A 163 -6.07 -10.08 -5.12
N PRO A 164 -7.27 -10.34 -5.68
CA PRO A 164 -7.43 -10.25 -7.13
C PRO A 164 -7.50 -8.79 -7.59
N PHE A 165 -6.49 -8.36 -8.35
CA PHE A 165 -6.49 -7.17 -9.19
C PHE A 165 -5.46 -7.34 -10.31
N ASN A 166 -5.47 -6.50 -11.37
CA ASN A 166 -4.42 -6.48 -12.40
C ASN A 166 -3.33 -5.42 -12.16
N LEU A 167 -3.75 -4.20 -11.83
CA LEU A 167 -2.93 -2.99 -11.63
C LEU A 167 -3.33 -2.31 -10.32
N SER A 168 -2.38 -1.77 -9.57
CA SER A 168 -2.64 -0.95 -8.37
C SER A 168 -1.69 0.24 -8.32
N LEU A 169 -2.05 1.27 -7.53
CA LEU A 169 -1.25 2.47 -7.31
C LEU A 169 -0.99 2.75 -5.82
N VAL A 170 0.14 3.40 -5.56
CA VAL A 170 0.51 4.04 -4.30
C VAL A 170 0.75 5.51 -4.63
N GLY A 171 -0.08 6.37 -4.07
CA GLY A 171 0.15 7.81 -4.06
C GLY A 171 1.01 8.22 -2.87
N LEU A 172 2.05 9.02 -3.10
CA LEU A 172 2.75 9.73 -2.04
C LEU A 172 1.94 11.00 -1.70
N ILE A 173 1.33 11.07 -0.51
CA ILE A 173 0.65 12.30 -0.06
C ILE A 173 1.56 13.22 0.75
N ASP A 174 2.87 13.02 0.72
CA ASP A 174 3.90 13.97 1.19
C ASP A 174 5.24 13.60 0.55
N ASP A 175 6.27 14.42 0.77
CA ASP A 175 7.64 14.09 0.43
C ASP A 175 8.13 12.89 1.27
N VAL A 176 8.73 11.90 0.60
CA VAL A 176 9.31 10.71 1.25
C VAL A 176 10.73 10.53 0.77
N LEU A 177 11.71 10.80 1.63
CA LEU A 177 13.13 10.64 1.33
C LEU A 177 13.56 9.16 1.23
N PRO A 178 14.73 8.84 0.65
CA PRO A 178 15.24 7.45 0.56
C PRO A 178 15.43 6.81 1.94
N ASN A 179 14.87 5.63 2.16
CA ASN A 179 14.69 4.98 3.49
C ASN A 179 13.71 5.71 4.43
N GLY A 180 12.86 6.59 3.90
CA GLY A 180 11.77 7.27 4.61
C GLY A 180 10.53 6.40 4.83
N GLY A 181 10.62 5.10 4.57
CA GLY A 181 9.49 4.19 4.57
C GLY A 181 8.60 4.37 3.35
N ALA A 182 9.18 4.44 2.14
CA ALA A 182 8.43 4.44 0.88
C ALA A 182 8.01 3.01 0.47
N PHE A 183 7.28 2.89 -0.64
CA PHE A 183 6.92 1.59 -1.21
C PHE A 183 8.14 0.97 -1.88
N LYS A 184 8.49 -0.27 -1.52
CA LYS A 184 9.63 -0.98 -2.12
C LYS A 184 9.14 -2.02 -3.11
N VAL A 185 9.81 -2.12 -4.26
CA VAL A 185 9.50 -3.09 -5.32
C VAL A 185 10.75 -3.84 -5.77
N TRP A 186 10.59 -5.06 -6.25
CA TRP A 186 11.64 -5.88 -6.86
C TRP A 186 11.43 -5.91 -8.38
N PRO A 187 12.19 -5.11 -9.17
CA PRO A 187 11.94 -4.93 -10.60
C PRO A 187 11.93 -6.25 -11.39
N GLY A 188 10.92 -6.44 -12.22
CA GLY A 188 10.80 -7.60 -13.12
C GLY A 188 10.35 -8.90 -12.45
N SER A 189 10.22 -8.93 -11.11
CA SER A 189 9.78 -10.10 -10.34
C SER A 189 8.39 -10.62 -10.73
N HIS A 190 7.52 -9.75 -11.25
CA HIS A 190 6.19 -10.15 -11.74
C HIS A 190 6.25 -11.23 -12.82
N LYS A 191 7.27 -11.21 -13.70
CA LYS A 191 7.46 -12.24 -14.76
C LYS A 191 7.95 -13.57 -14.20
N ARG A 192 8.64 -13.56 -13.05
CA ARG A 192 9.19 -14.74 -12.38
C ARG A 192 8.15 -15.40 -11.48
N LEU A 193 7.37 -14.59 -10.77
CA LEU A 193 6.35 -15.05 -9.83
C LEU A 193 5.04 -15.40 -10.53
N TYR A 194 4.61 -14.69 -11.58
CA TYR A 194 3.33 -14.95 -12.25
C TYR A 194 3.14 -16.43 -12.67
N PRO A 195 4.14 -17.14 -13.24
CA PRO A 195 4.01 -18.56 -13.59
C PRO A 195 3.95 -19.53 -12.42
N THR A 196 4.27 -19.11 -11.18
CA THR A 196 4.31 -20.01 -10.02
C THR A 196 3.00 -20.00 -9.21
N PHE A 197 2.08 -19.05 -9.45
CA PHE A 197 0.79 -19.03 -8.77
C PHE A 197 -0.14 -20.16 -9.20
N GLN A 198 -0.88 -20.70 -8.22
CA GLN A 198 -1.89 -21.73 -8.45
C GLN A 198 -3.15 -21.20 -9.18
N MET A 199 -3.36 -19.88 -9.17
CA MET A 199 -4.48 -19.21 -9.82
C MET A 199 -3.99 -17.97 -10.55
N GLN A 200 -4.48 -17.75 -11.78
CA GLN A 200 -3.99 -16.67 -12.65
C GLN A 200 -4.21 -15.28 -12.05
N TYR A 201 -5.42 -15.01 -11.53
CA TYR A 201 -5.83 -13.69 -11.04
C TYR A 201 -6.06 -13.62 -9.53
N ASP A 202 -6.02 -14.75 -8.81
CA ASP A 202 -6.26 -14.80 -7.37
C ASP A 202 -5.15 -15.59 -6.63
N GLN A 203 -5.30 -15.82 -5.32
CA GLN A 203 -4.51 -16.76 -4.54
C GLN A 203 -5.46 -17.60 -3.65
N PRO A 204 -5.24 -18.92 -3.52
CA PRO A 204 -6.05 -19.76 -2.63
C PRO A 204 -5.82 -19.39 -1.16
N ARG A 205 -6.86 -19.56 -0.33
CA ARG A 205 -6.88 -19.15 1.07
C ARG A 205 -7.41 -20.26 1.96
N ILE A 206 -6.87 -20.36 3.18
CA ILE A 206 -7.44 -21.18 4.25
C ILE A 206 -8.45 -20.31 4.99
N ALA A 207 -9.71 -20.74 5.02
CA ALA A 207 -10.76 -20.07 5.77
C ALA A 207 -10.44 -20.04 7.27
N TYR A 208 -10.88 -19.00 7.97
CA TYR A 208 -10.71 -18.92 9.42
C TYR A 208 -11.64 -19.89 10.16
N TYR A 209 -11.10 -20.58 11.16
CA TYR A 209 -11.85 -21.42 12.08
C TYR A 209 -11.49 -21.06 13.53
N GLU A 210 -12.49 -20.84 14.38
CA GLU A 210 -12.31 -20.42 15.77
C GLU A 210 -11.46 -21.39 16.59
N HIS A 211 -11.64 -22.70 16.39
CA HIS A 211 -10.91 -23.77 17.05
C HIS A 211 -9.49 -24.01 16.51
N LEU A 212 -9.10 -23.36 15.40
CA LEU A 212 -7.76 -23.43 14.82
C LEU A 212 -7.26 -22.02 14.44
N PRO A 213 -7.09 -21.11 15.42
CA PRO A 213 -6.93 -19.69 15.13
C PRO A 213 -5.59 -19.32 14.48
N SER A 214 -4.63 -20.25 14.43
CA SER A 214 -3.37 -20.16 13.70
C SER A 214 -3.42 -20.79 12.30
N TYR A 215 -4.36 -21.70 12.01
CA TYR A 215 -4.49 -22.37 10.71
C TYR A 215 -5.37 -21.56 9.76
N LYS A 216 -4.85 -20.39 9.40
CA LYS A 216 -5.41 -19.39 8.49
C LYS A 216 -4.28 -18.97 7.55
N GLY A 217 -4.55 -18.81 6.26
CA GLY A 217 -3.49 -18.80 5.23
C GLY A 217 -3.88 -18.11 3.94
N ILE A 218 -2.91 -17.42 3.32
CA ILE A 218 -2.76 -17.51 1.86
C ILE A 218 -1.95 -18.78 1.61
N ILE A 219 -2.36 -19.60 0.65
CA ILE A 219 -1.66 -20.81 0.27
C ILE A 219 -0.76 -20.48 -0.92
N GLN A 220 0.55 -20.53 -0.71
CA GLN A 220 1.54 -20.45 -1.78
C GLN A 220 1.89 -21.82 -2.34
N SER A 221 2.35 -21.87 -3.58
CA SER A 221 2.99 -23.06 -4.13
C SER A 221 4.44 -23.16 -3.66
N GLU A 222 4.99 -24.37 -3.61
CA GLU A 222 6.42 -24.60 -3.37
C GLU A 222 7.29 -23.81 -4.37
N ALA A 223 6.90 -23.79 -5.65
CA ALA A 223 7.56 -23.01 -6.69
C ALA A 223 7.53 -21.49 -6.43
N TYR A 224 6.48 -20.94 -5.83
CA TYR A 224 6.43 -19.54 -5.40
C TYR A 224 7.39 -19.29 -4.23
N GLU A 225 7.35 -20.17 -3.22
CA GLU A 225 8.20 -20.09 -2.03
C GLU A 225 9.70 -20.21 -2.35
N GLU A 226 10.08 -20.99 -3.37
CA GLU A 226 11.44 -21.01 -3.89
C GLU A 226 11.79 -19.75 -4.69
N GLU A 227 10.91 -19.32 -5.59
CA GLU A 227 11.22 -18.23 -6.52
C GLU A 227 11.25 -16.86 -5.84
N ILE A 228 10.41 -16.63 -4.81
CA ILE A 228 10.46 -15.38 -4.05
C ILE A 228 11.73 -15.24 -3.20
N LYS A 229 12.30 -16.35 -2.72
CA LYS A 229 13.61 -16.35 -2.04
C LYS A 229 14.72 -15.92 -3.00
N LYS A 230 14.77 -16.51 -4.20
CA LYS A 230 15.70 -16.10 -5.27
C LYS A 230 15.53 -14.61 -5.61
N VAL A 231 14.29 -14.13 -5.77
CA VAL A 231 14.01 -12.70 -6.00
C VAL A 231 14.55 -11.81 -4.87
N MET A 232 14.42 -12.21 -3.60
CA MET A 232 15.00 -11.45 -2.47
C MET A 232 16.54 -11.47 -2.46
N GLU A 233 17.16 -12.56 -2.91
CA GLU A 233 18.61 -12.75 -2.96
C GLU A 233 19.28 -12.06 -4.17
N ASP A 234 18.69 -12.15 -5.35
CA ASP A 234 19.32 -11.79 -6.63
C ASP A 234 18.84 -10.45 -7.24
N THR A 235 17.70 -9.93 -6.81
CA THR A 235 17.06 -8.75 -7.42
C THR A 235 17.13 -7.57 -6.46
N LYS A 236 17.92 -6.55 -6.83
CA LYS A 236 18.06 -5.32 -6.03
C LYS A 236 16.70 -4.59 -5.92
N PRO A 237 16.18 -4.34 -4.70
CA PRO A 237 14.95 -3.59 -4.54
C PRO A 237 15.13 -2.11 -4.91
N VAL A 238 14.04 -1.50 -5.36
CA VAL A 238 13.92 -0.05 -5.57
C VAL A 238 13.00 0.51 -4.49
N ASP A 239 13.51 1.47 -3.74
CA ASP A 239 12.73 2.28 -2.80
C ASP A 239 12.07 3.41 -3.60
N CYS A 240 10.74 3.42 -3.68
CA CYS A 240 9.98 4.40 -4.47
C CYS A 240 9.75 5.68 -3.65
N CYS A 241 10.84 6.22 -3.11
CA CYS A 241 10.91 7.56 -2.54
C CYS A 241 10.69 8.62 -3.63
N GLY A 242 10.19 9.79 -3.25
CA GLY A 242 9.77 10.82 -4.18
C GLY A 242 9.13 11.99 -3.44
N SER A 243 8.50 12.89 -4.19
CA SER A 243 7.83 14.05 -3.63
C SER A 243 6.31 13.85 -3.51
N GLU A 244 5.66 14.75 -2.77
CA GLU A 244 4.19 14.82 -2.68
C GLU A 244 3.56 14.82 -4.09
N GLY A 245 2.58 13.96 -4.29
CA GLY A 245 1.84 13.81 -5.53
C GLY A 245 2.47 12.88 -6.58
N ASP A 246 3.66 12.35 -6.32
CA ASP A 246 4.22 11.27 -7.13
C ASP A 246 3.43 9.96 -6.91
N VAL A 247 3.28 9.18 -7.98
CA VAL A 247 2.49 7.94 -7.99
C VAL A 247 3.32 6.76 -8.49
N VAL A 248 3.31 5.67 -7.71
CA VAL A 248 3.88 4.39 -8.11
C VAL A 248 2.75 3.47 -8.57
N LEU A 249 2.76 3.09 -9.84
CA LEU A 249 1.89 2.05 -10.39
C LEU A 249 2.63 0.72 -10.41
N TRP A 250 1.98 -0.39 -10.03
CA TRP A 250 2.57 -1.73 -10.16
C TRP A 250 1.57 -2.81 -10.62
N HIS A 251 2.13 -3.81 -11.29
CA HIS A 251 1.46 -5.04 -11.68
C HIS A 251 1.23 -5.95 -10.47
N HIS A 252 0.04 -6.51 -10.32
CA HIS A 252 -0.39 -7.27 -9.13
C HIS A 252 0.54 -8.38 -8.62
N ARG A 253 1.28 -9.07 -9.51
CA ARG A 253 2.27 -10.10 -9.14
C ARG A 253 3.69 -9.59 -8.88
N LEU A 254 3.93 -8.27 -8.90
CA LEU A 254 5.23 -7.72 -8.56
C LEU A 254 5.50 -7.92 -7.06
N ALA A 255 6.66 -8.47 -6.72
CA ALA A 255 7.11 -8.53 -5.33
C ALA A 255 7.37 -7.12 -4.79
N HIS A 256 6.85 -6.85 -3.60
CA HIS A 256 6.90 -5.55 -2.97
C HIS A 256 6.84 -5.65 -1.43
N MET A 257 7.11 -4.54 -0.74
CA MET A 257 6.85 -4.40 0.69
C MET A 257 6.62 -2.94 1.08
N ALA A 258 6.18 -2.72 2.33
CA ALA A 258 6.37 -1.43 2.97
C ALA A 258 7.83 -1.29 3.41
N GLY A 259 8.55 -0.31 2.84
CA GLY A 259 9.92 -0.02 3.25
C GLY A 259 10.01 0.41 4.71
N HIS A 260 11.16 0.11 5.32
CA HIS A 260 11.54 0.54 6.67
C HIS A 260 11.76 2.08 6.69
N LYS A 261 11.41 2.76 7.80
CA LYS A 261 11.68 4.20 7.99
C LYS A 261 12.86 4.39 8.94
N LEU A 262 14.07 4.59 8.39
CA LEU A 262 15.35 4.47 9.11
C LEU A 262 15.97 5.80 9.56
N PHE A 263 15.25 6.91 9.45
CA PHE A 263 15.75 8.23 9.85
C PHE A 263 15.65 8.48 11.37
N GLN A 264 16.64 9.21 11.90
CA GLN A 264 16.59 9.87 13.20
C GLN A 264 16.17 11.35 13.01
N GLN A 265 15.49 11.89 14.03
CA GLN A 265 15.14 13.31 14.30
C GLN A 265 15.24 14.35 13.16
N ASN A 266 14.10 15.02 12.91
CA ASN A 266 13.89 16.32 12.22
C ASN A 266 13.09 16.31 10.90
N GLU A 267 12.55 15.17 10.46
CA GLU A 267 11.74 15.08 9.23
C GLU A 267 10.34 14.51 9.49
N THR A 268 9.33 15.09 8.86
CA THR A 268 7.91 14.91 9.17
C THR A 268 7.40 13.46 9.07
N CYS A 269 6.48 13.09 9.96
CA CYS A 269 5.75 11.83 9.90
C CYS A 269 4.57 11.92 8.94
N SER A 270 4.89 11.83 7.66
CA SER A 270 3.88 11.90 6.61
C SER A 270 4.22 10.93 5.47
N SER A 271 4.71 9.74 5.82
CA SER A 271 4.81 8.59 4.92
C SER A 271 3.43 8.01 4.54
N GLY A 272 2.41 8.86 4.41
CA GLY A 272 1.07 8.49 4.00
C GLY A 272 1.10 7.91 2.59
N ARG A 273 0.84 6.62 2.49
CA ARG A 273 0.70 5.91 1.21
C ARG A 273 -0.75 5.60 0.94
N LEU A 274 -1.25 6.13 -0.17
CA LEU A 274 -2.63 5.96 -0.60
C LEU A 274 -2.75 4.75 -1.54
N TYR A 275 -3.45 3.70 -1.11
CA TYR A 275 -3.56 2.43 -1.85
C TYR A 275 -4.95 2.26 -2.53
N LYS A 276 -5.01 2.06 -3.87
CA LYS A 276 -6.24 1.73 -4.66
C LYS A 276 -5.86 1.29 -6.11
N LYS A 277 -6.71 0.74 -7.01
CA LYS A 277 -7.95 -0.06 -6.86
C LYS A 277 -7.74 -1.41 -7.55
N ARG A 278 -8.71 -2.31 -7.43
CA ARG A 278 -8.96 -3.41 -8.36
C ARG A 278 -9.39 -2.88 -9.72
N LEU A 279 -8.76 -3.35 -10.79
CA LEU A 279 -9.10 -3.02 -12.18
C LEU A 279 -9.20 -4.33 -12.99
N ARG A 280 -10.24 -5.08 -12.62
CA ARG A 280 -10.35 -6.54 -12.75
C ARG A 280 -9.18 -7.31 -12.12
#